data_AF-A0A3R9TPE4-F1
#
_entry.id   AF-A0A3R9TPE4-F1
#
_cell.length_a   1.000
_cell.length_b   1.000
_cell.length_c   1.000
_cell.angle_alpha   90.00
_cell.angle_beta   90.00
_cell.angle_gamma   90.00
#
_symmetry.space_group_name_H-M   'P 1'
#
loop_
_entity.id
_entity.type
_entity.pdbx_description
1 polymer ?
#
loop_
_entity_poly.entity_id
_entity_poly.type
_entity_poly.pdbx_seq_one_letter_code
_entity_poly.pdbx_strand_id
1 'polypeptide(L)'
;MKNYKKALLALSILATMPLFADSTNKRIEVTTFADEDGENPNACSLREAIKVAATRKSDYGCTIFSLDDNQAIQLKAGTYTLNKELVPNANISIYGYGERGEDKNWTEKNPLTNDYPALPELKTRINAAGKSRIFNTAENKKALTLQNIILENGIASTQGGAIYAGGNVTLLDSQILNSQAPKGGAIFLGGSGVNLSISHSLLQGNQAVTGSVLAMSCKEEPAYAKRDITITSSSIFKNGSLNSKSTFEFCGEPNAILTINTIAKNIADKINGSILKFTGDAVPGSTTNPSTILSGSSSLNLQNNTIVENTAHTTFLYDSLGIKELRFNLIGYNLGSYACRYLVGPAADLKNSGFTLSFNALNLTNNVEKCDLPTEALTSSNKTIDIANIPFSSLLEPQSSA
;
A
#
# COMPACT_ATOMS: atom_id res chain seq x y z
N MET A 1 -44.56 -14.47 2.65
CA MET A 1 -43.37 -14.08 1.86
C MET A 1 -42.92 -12.70 2.30
N LYS A 2 -41.84 -12.62 3.09
CA LYS A 2 -41.32 -11.35 3.63
C LYS A 2 -40.28 -10.80 2.65
N ASN A 3 -40.55 -9.61 2.11
CA ASN A 3 -39.67 -8.90 1.19
C ASN A 3 -38.48 -8.30 1.96
N TYR A 4 -37.32 -8.95 1.89
CA TYR A 4 -36.06 -8.33 2.31
C TYR A 4 -35.62 -7.34 1.23
N LYS A 5 -35.85 -6.05 1.47
CA LYS A 5 -35.14 -4.98 0.77
C LYS A 5 -33.68 -5.04 1.20
N LYS A 6 -32.82 -5.59 0.36
CA LYS A 6 -31.36 -5.49 0.51
C LYS A 6 -30.99 -4.02 0.37
N ALA A 7 -30.78 -3.35 1.49
CA ALA A 7 -30.14 -2.04 1.50
C ALA A 7 -28.65 -2.25 1.25
N LEU A 8 -28.21 -2.09 -0.01
CA LEU A 8 -26.80 -1.87 -0.30
C LEU A 8 -26.44 -0.49 0.26
N LEU A 9 -25.76 -0.48 1.40
CA LEU A 9 -25.14 0.71 1.95
C LEU A 9 -23.85 0.96 1.16
N ALA A 10 -23.96 1.59 0.00
CA ALA A 10 -22.81 2.15 -0.70
C ALA A 10 -22.32 3.35 0.11
N LEU A 11 -21.39 3.12 1.05
CA LEU A 11 -20.58 4.21 1.59
C LEU A 11 -19.71 4.73 0.45
N SER A 12 -20.16 5.80 -0.20
CA SER A 12 -19.31 6.63 -1.06
C SER A 12 -18.28 7.31 -0.19
N ILE A 13 -17.15 6.63 0.06
CA ILE A 13 -15.96 7.30 0.56
C ILE A 13 -15.47 8.13 -0.61
N LEU A 14 -15.73 9.44 -0.55
CA LEU A 14 -15.05 10.44 -1.36
C LEU A 14 -13.57 10.36 -0.99
N ALA A 15 -12.85 9.43 -1.65
CA ALA A 15 -11.43 9.64 -1.84
C ALA A 15 -11.34 11.03 -2.48
N THR A 16 -10.67 11.96 -1.81
CA THR A 16 -10.28 13.24 -2.39
C THR A 16 -9.24 12.94 -3.46
N MET A 17 -9.68 12.33 -4.56
CA MET A 17 -8.88 12.16 -5.75
C MET A 17 -8.78 13.55 -6.35
N PRO A 18 -7.56 14.07 -6.60
CA PRO A 18 -7.45 15.20 -7.51
C PRO A 18 -8.10 14.77 -8.84
N LEU A 19 -9.24 15.38 -9.18
CA LEU A 19 -9.75 15.38 -10.54
C LEU A 19 -8.73 16.15 -11.37
N PHE A 20 -7.78 15.44 -11.97
CA PHE A 20 -6.99 16.02 -13.03
C PHE A 20 -7.91 16.10 -14.25
N ALA A 21 -8.30 17.32 -14.62
CA ALA A 21 -8.87 17.59 -15.92
C ALA A 21 -7.79 17.28 -16.96
N ASP A 22 -7.76 16.03 -17.40
CA ASP A 22 -6.81 15.53 -18.36
C ASP A 22 -7.17 16.06 -19.75
N SER A 23 -6.44 17.07 -20.21
CA SER A 23 -6.34 17.31 -21.64
C SER A 23 -5.32 16.31 -22.20
N THR A 24 -5.80 15.15 -22.65
CA THR A 24 -5.02 14.04 -23.22
C THR A 24 -3.96 14.47 -24.26
N ASN A 25 -4.15 15.63 -24.91
CA ASN A 25 -3.23 16.21 -25.90
C ASN A 25 -1.97 16.90 -25.32
N LYS A 26 -1.72 16.87 -24.01
CA LYS A 26 -0.56 17.55 -23.38
C LYS A 26 0.45 16.62 -22.70
N ARG A 27 0.42 15.32 -23.00
CA ARG A 27 1.30 14.32 -22.37
C ARG A 27 2.58 14.12 -23.19
N ILE A 28 3.71 13.90 -22.52
CA ILE A 28 4.97 13.49 -23.13
C ILE A 28 4.83 12.03 -23.55
N GLU A 29 4.87 11.76 -24.85
CA GLU A 29 4.67 10.42 -25.39
C GLU A 29 5.99 9.63 -25.41
N VAL A 30 6.01 8.50 -24.71
CA VAL A 30 7.13 7.56 -24.79
C VAL A 30 6.95 6.71 -26.05
N THR A 31 7.95 6.73 -26.92
CA THR A 31 7.87 6.13 -28.27
C THR A 31 8.71 4.86 -28.44
N THR A 32 9.61 4.56 -27.50
CA THR A 32 10.41 3.32 -27.49
C THR A 32 10.36 2.60 -26.15
N PHE A 33 10.53 1.28 -26.18
CA PHE A 33 10.67 0.44 -24.98
C PHE A 33 12.12 0.33 -24.48
N ALA A 34 13.08 0.80 -25.27
CA ALA A 34 14.47 0.84 -24.86
C ALA A 34 14.65 1.82 -23.68
N ASP A 35 15.50 1.46 -22.73
CA ASP A 35 15.90 2.33 -21.63
C ASP A 35 17.13 3.14 -22.04
N GLU A 36 16.87 4.23 -22.76
CA GLU A 36 17.86 5.12 -23.37
C GLU A 36 18.14 6.36 -22.51
N ASP A 37 19.32 6.92 -22.67
CA ASP A 37 19.84 8.13 -22.08
C ASP A 37 20.62 8.96 -23.14
N GLY A 38 19.96 9.19 -24.28
CA GLY A 38 20.43 9.99 -25.39
C GLY A 38 21.03 9.22 -26.57
N GLU A 39 20.94 7.89 -26.59
CA GLU A 39 21.46 7.07 -27.69
C GLU A 39 20.67 7.27 -29.00
N ASN A 40 19.37 7.53 -28.93
CA ASN A 40 18.51 7.70 -30.10
C ASN A 40 17.76 9.04 -30.10
N PRO A 41 18.18 10.05 -30.89
CA PRO A 41 17.52 11.36 -30.89
C PRO A 41 16.11 11.35 -31.51
N ASN A 42 15.68 10.24 -32.12
CA ASN A 42 14.38 10.12 -32.80
C ASN A 42 13.36 9.29 -32.01
N ALA A 43 13.73 8.73 -30.87
CA ALA A 43 12.84 7.94 -30.03
C ALA A 43 12.94 8.42 -28.58
N CYS A 44 11.78 8.61 -27.96
CA CYS A 44 11.66 9.04 -26.57
C CYS A 44 11.52 7.80 -25.69
N SER A 45 12.53 7.47 -24.90
CA SER A 45 12.43 6.46 -23.84
C SER A 45 11.72 7.02 -22.59
N LEU A 46 11.31 6.12 -21.68
CA LEU A 46 10.73 6.54 -20.39
C LEU A 46 11.72 7.36 -19.56
N ARG A 47 13.02 7.01 -19.59
CA ARG A 47 14.05 7.73 -18.83
C ARG A 47 14.25 9.13 -19.38
N GLU A 48 14.31 9.28 -20.69
CA GLU A 48 14.42 10.59 -21.34
C GLU A 48 13.15 11.43 -21.12
N ALA A 49 11.96 10.82 -21.18
CA ALA A 49 10.70 11.51 -20.88
C ALA A 49 10.72 12.14 -19.47
N ILE A 50 11.24 11.41 -18.47
CA ILE A 50 11.42 11.93 -17.11
C ILE A 50 12.44 13.08 -17.07
N LYS A 51 13.51 13.03 -17.88
CA LYS A 51 14.50 14.11 -17.96
C LYS A 51 13.91 15.37 -18.57
N VAL A 52 13.23 15.26 -19.71
CA VAL A 52 12.65 16.42 -20.38
C VAL A 52 11.48 17.02 -19.59
N ALA A 53 10.76 16.21 -18.80
CA ALA A 53 9.78 16.70 -17.84
C ALA A 53 10.41 17.68 -16.83
N ALA A 54 11.64 17.41 -16.39
CA ALA A 54 12.36 18.30 -15.48
C ALA A 54 12.87 19.58 -16.15
N THR A 55 13.39 19.48 -17.38
CA THR A 55 13.94 20.63 -18.10
C THR A 55 12.87 21.48 -18.79
N ARG A 56 11.67 20.92 -18.99
CA ARG A 56 10.56 21.52 -19.77
C ARG A 56 10.98 21.92 -21.18
N LYS A 57 11.92 21.16 -21.75
CA LYS A 57 12.46 21.38 -23.09
C LYS A 57 12.46 20.07 -23.86
N SER A 58 11.84 20.08 -25.04
CA SER A 58 11.89 18.95 -25.97
C SER A 58 13.32 18.60 -26.32
N ASP A 59 13.67 17.33 -26.17
CA ASP A 59 15.00 16.77 -26.41
C ASP A 59 14.90 15.23 -26.48
N TYR A 60 15.93 14.54 -26.96
CA TYR A 60 16.01 13.07 -26.99
C TYR A 60 14.78 12.39 -27.62
N GLY A 61 14.27 12.95 -28.73
CA GLY A 61 13.04 12.46 -29.38
C GLY A 61 11.74 12.70 -28.59
N CYS A 62 11.81 13.23 -27.37
CA CYS A 62 10.67 13.56 -26.53
C CYS A 62 10.15 14.97 -26.82
N THR A 63 8.82 15.11 -26.90
CA THR A 63 8.17 16.41 -27.13
C THR A 63 7.44 16.88 -25.87
N ILE A 64 7.69 18.13 -25.48
CA ILE A 64 6.98 18.81 -24.39
C ILE A 64 5.78 19.57 -24.95
N PHE A 65 4.62 19.42 -24.30
CA PHE A 65 3.37 20.09 -24.64
C PHE A 65 2.86 21.04 -23.55
N SER A 66 3.46 21.01 -22.36
CA SER A 66 3.13 21.89 -21.24
C SER A 66 4.37 22.36 -20.49
N LEU A 67 4.35 23.60 -20.01
CA LEU A 67 5.37 24.17 -19.14
C LEU A 67 4.96 24.11 -17.66
N ASP A 68 3.87 23.42 -17.34
CA ASP A 68 3.36 23.29 -15.97
C ASP A 68 4.38 22.63 -15.03
N ASP A 69 4.20 22.82 -13.72
CA ASP A 69 5.06 22.17 -12.73
C ASP A 69 4.87 20.65 -12.66
N ASN A 70 3.64 20.20 -12.88
CA ASN A 70 3.31 18.78 -12.96
C ASN A 70 3.31 18.36 -14.43
N GLN A 71 4.16 17.39 -14.76
CA GLN A 71 4.29 16.88 -16.11
C GLN A 71 3.60 15.53 -16.23
N ALA A 72 2.94 15.29 -17.37
CA ALA A 72 2.27 14.03 -17.65
C ALA A 72 3.06 13.24 -18.70
N ILE A 73 3.26 11.95 -18.45
CA ILE A 73 3.96 11.03 -19.35
C ILE A 73 2.99 9.91 -19.73
N GLN A 74 2.89 9.61 -21.02
CA GLN A 74 2.07 8.51 -21.55
C GLN A 74 2.94 7.37 -22.02
N LEU A 75 2.62 6.16 -21.55
CA LEU A 75 3.24 4.91 -21.95
C LEU A 75 2.30 4.09 -22.84
N LYS A 76 2.89 3.28 -23.72
CA LYS A 76 2.17 2.33 -24.57
C LYS A 76 2.06 0.97 -23.89
N ALA A 77 1.21 0.10 -24.43
CA ALA A 77 1.19 -1.30 -24.05
C ALA A 77 2.54 -1.94 -24.40
N GLY A 78 3.15 -2.65 -23.45
CA GLY A 78 4.47 -3.25 -23.60
C GLY A 78 5.28 -3.23 -22.31
N THR A 79 6.55 -3.62 -22.40
CA THR A 79 7.46 -3.74 -21.25
C THR A 79 8.67 -2.83 -21.42
N TYR A 80 8.81 -1.88 -20.51
CA TYR A 80 9.96 -0.99 -20.37
C TYR A 80 10.95 -1.63 -19.40
N THR A 81 12.03 -2.22 -19.92
CA THR A 81 13.04 -2.90 -19.10
C THR A 81 14.16 -1.95 -18.71
N LEU A 82 14.33 -1.70 -17.42
CA LEU A 82 15.30 -0.74 -16.90
C LEU A 82 16.69 -1.33 -16.76
N ASN A 83 17.70 -0.52 -17.06
CA ASN A 83 19.11 -0.79 -16.80
C ASN A 83 19.58 -0.16 -15.48
N LYS A 84 18.91 0.90 -15.01
CA LYS A 84 19.19 1.61 -13.76
C LYS A 84 17.90 2.23 -13.19
N GLU A 85 17.93 2.67 -11.94
CA GLU A 85 16.76 3.29 -11.32
C GLU A 85 16.34 4.59 -12.02
N LEU A 86 15.05 4.92 -11.96
CA LEU A 86 14.49 6.18 -12.45
C LEU A 86 14.45 7.18 -11.29
N VAL A 87 15.01 8.37 -11.50
CA VAL A 87 15.10 9.43 -10.49
C VAL A 87 14.35 10.67 -10.99
N PRO A 88 13.03 10.80 -10.70
CA PRO A 88 12.27 11.98 -11.09
C PRO A 88 12.84 13.27 -10.48
N ASN A 89 13.00 14.30 -11.31
CA ASN A 89 13.38 15.66 -10.86
C ASN A 89 12.30 16.72 -11.18
N ALA A 90 11.11 16.27 -11.54
CA ALA A 90 9.88 17.05 -11.56
C ALA A 90 8.75 16.23 -10.95
N ASN A 91 7.66 16.91 -10.56
CA ASN A 91 6.44 16.20 -10.22
C ASN A 91 5.89 15.58 -11.50
N ILE A 92 5.71 14.27 -11.50
CA ILE A 92 5.29 13.53 -12.69
C ILE A 92 4.09 12.64 -12.43
N SER A 93 3.20 12.60 -13.40
CA SER A 93 2.14 11.60 -13.52
C SER A 93 2.45 10.72 -14.72
N ILE A 94 2.59 9.42 -14.50
CA ILE A 94 2.85 8.45 -15.56
C ILE A 94 1.61 7.59 -15.75
N TYR A 95 1.12 7.57 -16.97
CA TYR A 95 -0.09 6.88 -17.38
C TYR A 95 0.29 5.70 -18.27
N GLY A 96 -0.19 4.51 -17.93
CA GLY A 96 -0.12 3.33 -18.77
C GLY A 96 -1.14 3.35 -19.91
N TYR A 97 -1.11 2.27 -20.67
CA TYR A 97 -2.14 1.93 -21.66
C TYR A 97 -3.54 1.89 -21.01
N GLY A 98 -4.60 2.23 -21.75
CA GLY A 98 -5.99 2.19 -21.26
C GLY A 98 -6.52 3.54 -20.76
N GLU A 99 -5.65 4.54 -20.60
CA GLU A 99 -6.06 5.87 -20.14
C GLU A 99 -6.68 6.73 -21.24
N ARG A 100 -6.24 6.53 -22.48
CA ARG A 100 -6.77 7.27 -23.63
C ARG A 100 -8.18 6.81 -23.97
N GLY A 101 -9.01 7.72 -24.47
CA GLY A 101 -10.42 7.44 -24.76
C GLY A 101 -10.60 6.28 -25.75
N GLU A 102 -9.70 6.19 -26.73
CA GLU A 102 -9.65 5.12 -27.73
C GLU A 102 -9.31 3.73 -27.15
N ASP A 103 -8.67 3.66 -25.98
CA ASP A 103 -8.27 2.40 -25.35
C ASP A 103 -9.33 1.91 -24.33
N LYS A 104 -10.35 2.72 -24.04
CA LYS A 104 -11.38 2.40 -23.03
C LYS A 104 -12.40 1.41 -23.59
N ASN A 105 -12.70 0.38 -22.81
CA ASN A 105 -13.73 -0.58 -23.16
C ASN A 105 -15.13 -0.10 -22.70
N TRP A 106 -15.94 0.37 -23.64
CA TRP A 106 -17.32 0.82 -23.40
C TRP A 106 -18.38 -0.27 -23.61
N THR A 107 -17.99 -1.50 -23.95
CA THR A 107 -18.94 -2.61 -24.13
C THR A 107 -19.29 -3.29 -22.81
N GLU A 108 -18.41 -3.18 -21.81
CA GLU A 108 -18.57 -3.77 -20.48
C GLU A 108 -18.50 -2.71 -19.38
N LYS A 109 -19.11 -3.03 -18.24
CA LYS A 109 -19.08 -2.18 -17.05
C LYS A 109 -17.88 -2.53 -16.19
N ASN A 110 -17.33 -1.53 -15.51
CA ASN A 110 -16.33 -1.73 -14.48
C ASN A 110 -16.93 -2.60 -13.36
N PRO A 111 -16.30 -3.73 -13.01
CA PRO A 111 -16.84 -4.65 -12.01
C PRO A 111 -16.86 -4.05 -10.59
N LEU A 112 -16.08 -3.00 -10.33
CA LEU A 112 -16.01 -2.31 -9.03
C LEU A 112 -17.09 -1.24 -8.88
N THR A 113 -17.35 -0.46 -9.94
CA THR A 113 -18.30 0.67 -9.88
C THR A 113 -19.67 0.34 -10.47
N ASN A 114 -19.78 -0.77 -11.22
CA ASN A 114 -20.97 -1.15 -12.00
C ASN A 114 -21.40 -0.07 -13.02
N ASP A 115 -20.42 0.68 -13.53
CA ASP A 115 -20.59 1.75 -14.50
C ASP A 115 -19.59 1.63 -15.65
N TYR A 116 -19.83 2.32 -16.77
CA TYR A 116 -18.92 2.34 -17.91
C TYR A 116 -17.83 3.42 -17.77
N PRO A 117 -16.64 3.24 -18.37
CA PRO A 117 -16.18 2.06 -19.10
C PRO A 117 -15.63 0.97 -18.17
N ALA A 118 -15.42 -0.25 -18.68
CA ALA A 118 -14.79 -1.34 -17.94
C ALA A 118 -13.36 -0.98 -17.49
N LEU A 119 -12.93 -1.59 -16.39
CA LEU A 119 -11.56 -1.46 -15.89
C LEU A 119 -10.61 -2.07 -16.93
N PRO A 120 -9.64 -1.31 -17.47
CA PRO A 120 -8.76 -1.83 -18.51
C PRO A 120 -7.83 -2.92 -17.95
N GLU A 121 -7.56 -3.93 -18.77
CA GLU A 121 -6.46 -4.86 -18.48
C GLU A 121 -5.13 -4.09 -18.50
N LEU A 122 -4.29 -4.32 -17.49
CA LEU A 122 -2.99 -3.68 -17.38
C LEU A 122 -1.99 -4.27 -18.37
N LYS A 123 -1.62 -3.48 -19.38
CA LYS A 123 -0.71 -3.87 -20.47
C LYS A 123 0.62 -3.13 -20.47
N THR A 124 0.81 -2.16 -19.57
CA THR A 124 2.06 -1.41 -19.45
C THR A 124 2.86 -1.90 -18.25
N ARG A 125 4.10 -2.34 -18.50
CA ARG A 125 5.01 -2.88 -17.47
C ARG A 125 6.29 -2.05 -17.42
N ILE A 126 6.71 -1.68 -16.23
CA ILE A 126 8.06 -1.14 -15.95
C ILE A 126 8.79 -2.21 -15.13
N ASN A 127 9.76 -2.87 -15.77
CA ASN A 127 10.45 -4.02 -15.21
C ASN A 127 11.91 -3.66 -14.94
N ALA A 128 12.35 -3.71 -13.68
CA ALA A 128 13.76 -3.48 -13.35
C ALA A 128 14.66 -4.71 -13.56
N ALA A 129 14.09 -5.86 -13.95
CA ALA A 129 14.78 -7.12 -14.23
C ALA A 129 15.74 -7.57 -13.11
N GLY A 130 15.46 -7.19 -11.85
CA GLY A 130 16.32 -7.45 -10.71
C GLY A 130 17.64 -6.67 -10.67
N LYS A 131 17.82 -5.69 -11.58
CA LYS A 131 19.07 -4.93 -11.70
C LYS A 131 19.13 -3.68 -10.83
N SER A 132 17.97 -3.12 -10.49
CA SER A 132 17.88 -1.87 -9.73
C SER A 132 16.55 -1.74 -9.00
N ARG A 133 16.45 -0.73 -8.13
CA ARG A 133 15.18 -0.13 -7.75
C ARG A 133 14.49 0.44 -8.99
N ILE A 134 13.16 0.56 -8.98
CA ILE A 134 12.43 1.15 -10.11
C ILE A 134 12.41 2.68 -10.01
N PHE A 135 11.85 3.24 -8.94
CA PHE A 135 11.77 4.68 -8.73
C PHE A 135 12.45 5.12 -7.43
N ASN A 136 13.23 6.18 -7.49
CA ASN A 136 13.79 6.87 -6.34
C ASN A 136 13.41 8.36 -6.39
N THR A 137 12.38 8.73 -5.64
CA THR A 137 11.98 10.14 -5.50
C THR A 137 12.62 10.80 -4.29
N ALA A 138 13.41 10.08 -3.50
CA ALA A 138 14.04 10.61 -2.30
C ALA A 138 15.16 11.61 -2.59
N GLU A 139 15.80 11.52 -3.75
CA GLU A 139 16.86 12.45 -4.16
C GLU A 139 16.33 13.86 -4.36
N ASN A 140 15.21 14.01 -5.08
CA ASN A 140 14.68 15.33 -5.47
C ASN A 140 13.36 15.70 -4.79
N LYS A 141 12.81 14.80 -3.96
CA LYS A 141 11.56 14.96 -3.21
C LYS A 141 10.38 15.37 -4.09
N LYS A 142 10.28 14.76 -5.28
CA LYS A 142 9.22 15.06 -6.25
C LYS A 142 8.08 14.05 -6.17
N ALA A 143 6.87 14.55 -6.43
CA ALA A 143 5.68 13.71 -6.43
C ALA A 143 5.68 12.76 -7.63
N LEU A 144 5.18 11.55 -7.40
CA LEU A 144 5.04 10.50 -8.41
C LEU A 144 3.62 9.94 -8.38
N THR A 145 2.89 10.12 -9.48
CA THR A 145 1.60 9.45 -9.70
C THR A 145 1.78 8.38 -10.77
N LEU A 146 1.28 7.18 -10.50
CA LEU A 146 1.29 6.04 -11.41
C LEU A 146 -0.14 5.55 -11.59
N GLN A 147 -0.58 5.45 -12.84
CA GLN A 147 -1.91 4.97 -13.18
C GLN A 147 -1.86 3.95 -14.31
N ASN A 148 -2.57 2.83 -14.16
CA ASN A 148 -2.61 1.70 -15.10
C ASN A 148 -1.22 1.10 -15.40
N ILE A 149 -0.36 1.00 -14.39
CA ILE A 149 1.02 0.54 -14.57
C ILE A 149 1.30 -0.66 -13.67
N ILE A 150 2.07 -1.61 -14.21
CA ILE A 150 2.67 -2.68 -13.42
C ILE A 150 4.15 -2.36 -13.19
N LEU A 151 4.54 -2.26 -11.93
CA LEU A 151 5.93 -2.23 -11.51
C LEU A 151 6.36 -3.65 -11.13
N GLU A 152 7.46 -4.15 -11.68
CA GLU A 152 7.91 -5.50 -11.38
C GLU A 152 9.42 -5.68 -11.25
N ASN A 153 9.81 -6.63 -10.40
CA ASN A 153 11.19 -7.08 -10.19
C ASN A 153 12.17 -5.96 -9.81
N GLY A 154 11.70 -4.96 -9.05
CA GLY A 154 12.55 -3.94 -8.44
C GLY A 154 13.37 -4.51 -7.30
N ILE A 155 14.70 -4.36 -7.34
CA ILE A 155 15.60 -4.84 -6.29
C ILE A 155 16.51 -3.71 -5.81
N ALA A 156 16.45 -3.40 -4.51
CA ALA A 156 17.32 -2.43 -3.86
C ALA A 156 18.13 -3.09 -2.74
N SER A 157 19.40 -2.70 -2.60
CA SER A 157 20.25 -3.15 -1.48
C SER A 157 19.95 -2.44 -0.16
N THR A 158 19.10 -1.40 -0.16
CA THR A 158 18.79 -0.59 1.02
C THR A 158 17.29 -0.47 1.31
N GLN A 159 16.58 0.46 0.70
CA GLN A 159 15.18 0.79 0.97
C GLN A 159 14.35 0.83 -0.32
N GLY A 160 13.11 0.31 -0.27
CA GLY A 160 12.17 0.45 -1.38
C GLY A 160 12.57 -0.39 -2.59
N GLY A 161 12.09 -1.63 -2.71
CA GLY A 161 12.44 -2.46 -3.87
C GLY A 161 11.89 -1.86 -5.17
N ALA A 162 10.59 -1.53 -5.19
CA ALA A 162 10.01 -0.80 -6.31
C ALA A 162 10.22 0.71 -6.15
N ILE A 163 9.80 1.28 -5.01
CA ILE A 163 9.77 2.73 -4.80
C ILE A 163 10.46 3.11 -3.50
N TYR A 164 11.49 3.96 -3.59
CA TYR A 164 11.96 4.76 -2.47
C TYR A 164 11.38 6.16 -2.58
N ALA A 165 10.37 6.43 -1.75
CA ALA A 165 9.62 7.67 -1.78
C ALA A 165 10.25 8.71 -0.86
N GLY A 166 10.64 9.87 -1.39
CA GLY A 166 10.83 11.10 -0.59
C GLY A 166 9.98 12.28 -1.05
N GLY A 167 9.16 12.08 -2.08
CA GLY A 167 7.99 12.90 -2.38
C GLY A 167 6.74 12.03 -2.41
N ASN A 168 5.56 12.66 -2.43
CA ASN A 168 4.27 11.95 -2.38
C ASN A 168 4.13 10.92 -3.50
N VAL A 169 3.56 9.77 -3.17
CA VAL A 169 3.33 8.68 -4.13
C VAL A 169 1.84 8.35 -4.21
N THR A 170 1.33 8.31 -5.43
CA THR A 170 -0.03 7.87 -5.74
C THR A 170 0.02 6.69 -6.71
N LEU A 171 -0.62 5.58 -6.35
CA LEU A 171 -0.83 4.42 -7.21
C LEU A 171 -2.34 4.25 -7.42
N LEU A 172 -2.77 4.28 -8.67
CA LEU A 172 -4.16 4.09 -9.06
C LEU A 172 -4.24 2.98 -10.11
N ASP A 173 -5.13 2.01 -9.89
CA ASP A 173 -5.35 0.92 -10.86
C ASP A 173 -4.03 0.26 -11.29
N SER A 174 -3.11 0.04 -10.35
CA SER A 174 -1.72 -0.32 -10.63
C SER A 174 -1.29 -1.55 -9.85
N GLN A 175 -0.13 -2.10 -10.18
CA GLN A 175 0.43 -3.25 -9.47
C GLN A 175 1.89 -3.04 -9.09
N ILE A 176 2.29 -3.58 -7.94
CA ILE A 176 3.69 -3.76 -7.56
C ILE A 176 3.94 -5.24 -7.30
N LEU A 177 4.76 -5.84 -8.15
CA LEU A 177 5.00 -7.27 -8.19
C LEU A 177 6.47 -7.60 -7.90
N ASN A 178 6.68 -8.63 -7.06
CA ASN A 178 7.97 -9.30 -6.88
C ASN A 178 9.16 -8.36 -6.60
N SER A 179 8.93 -7.25 -5.91
CA SER A 179 10.00 -6.30 -5.58
C SER A 179 10.63 -6.61 -4.23
N GLN A 180 11.92 -6.36 -4.09
CA GLN A 180 12.71 -6.75 -2.95
C GLN A 180 13.64 -5.63 -2.44
N ALA A 181 13.65 -5.44 -1.13
CA ALA A 181 14.65 -4.63 -0.43
C ALA A 181 14.77 -5.06 1.03
N PRO A 182 15.86 -4.75 1.76
CA PRO A 182 15.91 -4.98 3.20
C PRO A 182 14.76 -4.32 3.97
N LYS A 183 14.34 -3.11 3.56
CA LYS A 183 13.22 -2.37 4.15
C LYS A 183 12.26 -1.86 3.06
N GLY A 184 10.98 -2.17 3.17
CA GLY A 184 9.97 -1.72 2.21
C GLY A 184 10.12 -2.46 0.87
N GLY A 185 9.72 -3.73 0.83
CA GLY A 185 9.91 -4.57 -0.36
C GLY A 185 9.24 -3.97 -1.60
N ALA A 186 7.98 -3.56 -1.47
CA ALA A 186 7.33 -2.71 -2.47
C ALA A 186 7.76 -1.25 -2.30
N ILE A 187 7.44 -0.64 -1.15
CA ILE A 187 7.57 0.81 -0.95
C ILE A 187 8.27 1.10 0.38
N PHE A 188 9.21 2.04 0.34
CA PHE A 188 9.74 2.69 1.54
C PHE A 188 9.44 4.19 1.53
N LEU A 189 8.83 4.71 2.60
CA LEU A 189 8.59 6.15 2.78
C LEU A 189 9.73 6.79 3.59
N GLY A 190 10.53 7.64 2.95
CA GLY A 190 11.68 8.34 3.52
C GLY A 190 11.37 9.80 3.84
N GLY A 191 11.42 10.14 5.12
CA GLY A 191 11.29 11.52 5.59
C GLY A 191 9.86 11.98 5.89
N SER A 192 9.70 13.20 6.41
CA SER A 192 8.42 13.74 6.86
C SER A 192 7.65 14.37 5.69
N GLY A 193 6.32 14.37 5.76
CA GLY A 193 5.43 14.92 4.72
C GLY A 193 5.36 14.09 3.44
N VAL A 194 5.83 12.83 3.48
CA VAL A 194 5.80 11.90 2.34
C VAL A 194 4.56 11.04 2.43
N ASN A 195 3.50 11.46 1.75
CA ASN A 195 2.21 10.80 1.79
C ASN A 195 2.12 9.68 0.74
N LEU A 196 1.33 8.66 1.05
CA LEU A 196 1.09 7.51 0.19
C LEU A 196 -0.41 7.33 -0.04
N SER A 197 -0.83 7.23 -1.29
CA SER A 197 -2.18 6.86 -1.69
C SER A 197 -2.14 5.67 -2.64
N ILE A 198 -2.84 4.59 -2.30
CA ILE A 198 -2.98 3.39 -3.12
C ILE A 198 -4.46 3.10 -3.27
N SER A 199 -4.94 3.05 -4.52
CA SER A 199 -6.33 2.74 -4.83
C SER A 199 -6.43 1.69 -5.92
N HIS A 200 -7.35 0.74 -5.76
CA HIS A 200 -7.67 -0.29 -6.77
C HIS A 200 -6.43 -1.04 -7.29
N SER A 201 -5.49 -1.32 -6.40
CA SER A 201 -4.16 -1.81 -6.79
C SER A 201 -3.85 -3.18 -6.18
N LEU A 202 -2.90 -3.88 -6.80
CA LEU A 202 -2.38 -5.16 -6.33
C LEU A 202 -0.93 -5.02 -5.87
N LEU A 203 -0.64 -5.39 -4.63
CA LEU A 203 0.72 -5.52 -4.11
C LEU A 203 0.96 -7.00 -3.83
N GLN A 204 1.82 -7.63 -4.64
CA GLN A 204 1.99 -9.08 -4.60
C GLN A 204 3.45 -9.54 -4.71
N GLY A 205 3.80 -10.56 -3.93
CA GLY A 205 5.10 -11.23 -4.03
C GLY A 205 6.28 -10.38 -3.57
N ASN A 206 6.03 -9.22 -2.97
CA ASN A 206 7.08 -8.30 -2.52
C ASN A 206 7.75 -8.83 -1.25
N GLN A 207 9.05 -8.62 -1.11
CA GLN A 207 9.86 -9.21 -0.05
C GLN A 207 10.74 -8.18 0.65
N ALA A 208 10.74 -8.21 1.98
CA ALA A 208 11.70 -7.49 2.81
C ALA A 208 11.91 -8.16 4.14
N VAL A 209 13.01 -7.84 4.82
CA VAL A 209 13.18 -8.19 6.23
C VAL A 209 12.23 -7.37 7.08
N THR A 210 12.04 -6.09 6.76
CA THR A 210 11.11 -5.19 7.47
C THR A 210 10.17 -4.52 6.49
N GLY A 211 8.87 -4.72 6.68
CA GLY A 211 7.82 -4.21 5.80
C GLY A 211 7.94 -4.75 4.38
N SER A 212 7.53 -6.00 4.15
CA SER A 212 7.56 -6.60 2.80
C SER A 212 6.72 -5.81 1.79
N VAL A 213 5.67 -5.13 2.26
CA VAL A 213 4.88 -4.19 1.47
C VAL A 213 5.32 -2.76 1.75
N LEU A 214 5.24 -2.34 3.01
CA LEU A 214 5.47 -0.96 3.40
C LEU A 214 6.37 -0.88 4.63
N ALA A 215 7.45 -0.11 4.52
CA ALA A 215 8.22 0.37 5.65
C ALA A 215 8.47 1.87 5.52
N MET A 216 8.92 2.51 6.59
CA MET A 216 9.11 3.96 6.60
C MET A 216 10.17 4.40 7.61
N SER A 217 10.73 5.59 7.41
CA SER A 217 11.62 6.20 8.42
C SER A 217 10.79 6.77 9.57
N CYS A 218 11.35 6.76 10.77
CA CYS A 218 10.59 7.08 11.99
C CYS A 218 10.73 8.55 12.40
N LYS A 219 11.93 9.13 12.25
CA LYS A 219 12.26 10.49 12.68
C LYS A 219 12.90 11.30 11.55
N GLU A 220 12.65 12.60 11.57
CA GLU A 220 13.48 13.63 10.96
C GLU A 220 13.84 14.62 12.07
N GLU A 221 15.08 14.51 12.58
CA GLU A 221 15.52 15.20 13.81
C GLU A 221 15.12 16.69 13.83
N PRO A 222 14.48 17.18 14.91
CA PRO A 222 14.22 16.51 16.20
C PRO A 222 12.84 15.81 16.30
N ALA A 223 12.06 15.70 15.22
CA ALA A 223 10.65 15.31 15.28
C ALA A 223 10.34 13.94 14.66
N TYR A 224 9.17 13.38 14.99
CA TYR A 224 8.62 12.24 14.27
C TYR A 224 8.27 12.61 12.83
N ALA A 225 8.52 11.70 11.90
CA ALA A 225 8.10 11.87 10.53
C ALA A 225 6.57 11.72 10.45
N LYS A 226 5.87 12.79 10.05
CA LYS A 226 4.42 12.82 9.89
C LYS A 226 4.03 12.43 8.47
N ARG A 227 3.05 11.55 8.31
CA ARG A 227 2.61 11.08 6.98
C ARG A 227 1.15 10.68 6.98
N ASP A 228 0.46 10.95 5.88
CA ASP A 228 -0.83 10.34 5.59
C ASP A 228 -0.63 9.13 4.67
N ILE A 229 -1.24 8.01 5.05
CA ILE A 229 -1.17 6.75 4.30
C ILE A 229 -2.60 6.26 4.08
N THR A 230 -3.01 6.19 2.83
CA THR A 230 -4.33 5.66 2.45
C THR A 230 -4.16 4.49 1.51
N ILE A 231 -4.77 3.36 1.85
CA ILE A 231 -4.85 2.18 0.99
C ILE A 231 -6.31 1.78 0.89
N THR A 232 -6.88 1.85 -0.30
CA THR A 232 -8.32 1.67 -0.51
C THR A 232 -8.59 0.66 -1.62
N SER A 233 -9.57 -0.21 -1.39
CA SER A 233 -10.08 -1.15 -2.40
C SER A 233 -8.98 -1.93 -3.10
N SER A 234 -7.95 -2.34 -2.35
CA SER A 234 -6.72 -2.94 -2.88
C SER A 234 -6.49 -4.35 -2.35
N SER A 235 -5.69 -5.13 -3.08
CA SER A 235 -5.31 -6.48 -2.72
C SER A 235 -3.83 -6.53 -2.34
N ILE A 236 -3.55 -7.03 -1.13
CA ILE A 236 -2.22 -7.20 -0.58
C ILE A 236 -2.02 -8.68 -0.33
N PHE A 237 -1.35 -9.33 -1.27
CA PHE A 237 -1.41 -10.76 -1.45
C PHE A 237 -0.03 -11.42 -1.55
N LYS A 238 0.22 -12.49 -0.79
CA LYS A 238 1.47 -13.27 -0.92
C LYS A 238 2.76 -12.46 -0.78
N ASN A 239 2.78 -11.41 0.05
CA ASN A 239 4.00 -10.67 0.34
C ASN A 239 4.74 -11.25 1.53
N GLY A 240 6.05 -11.07 1.56
CA GLY A 240 6.94 -11.50 2.63
C GLY A 240 7.36 -12.97 2.54
N SER A 241 8.10 -13.39 3.55
CA SER A 241 8.66 -14.74 3.69
C SER A 241 8.82 -15.07 5.18
N LEU A 242 9.27 -16.28 5.51
CA LEU A 242 9.61 -16.64 6.90
C LEU A 242 10.77 -15.81 7.48
N ASN A 243 11.54 -15.10 6.65
CA ASN A 243 12.58 -14.16 7.10
C ASN A 243 12.04 -12.74 7.34
N SER A 244 10.78 -12.47 6.98
CA SER A 244 10.17 -11.15 7.15
C SER A 244 9.70 -10.94 8.59
N LYS A 245 10.07 -9.82 9.19
CA LYS A 245 9.58 -9.39 10.51
C LYS A 245 8.22 -8.72 10.43
N SER A 246 7.89 -8.11 9.30
CA SER A 246 6.63 -7.39 9.10
C SER A 246 6.20 -7.34 7.64
N THR A 247 4.89 -7.32 7.38
CA THR A 247 4.33 -6.94 6.07
C THR A 247 4.16 -5.43 5.96
N PHE A 248 3.57 -4.83 6.99
CA PHE A 248 3.50 -3.38 7.20
C PHE A 248 4.24 -3.00 8.48
N GLU A 249 5.21 -2.10 8.35
CA GLU A 249 6.00 -1.53 9.44
C GLU A 249 5.67 -0.05 9.60
N PHE A 250 4.78 0.29 10.54
CA PHE A 250 4.42 1.68 10.82
C PHE A 250 5.41 2.32 11.78
N CYS A 251 5.90 3.51 11.41
CA CYS A 251 6.92 4.24 12.14
C CYS A 251 6.71 5.75 12.03
N GLY A 252 7.13 6.49 13.05
CA GLY A 252 6.99 7.94 13.14
C GLY A 252 5.64 8.36 13.70
N GLU A 253 5.00 9.33 13.06
CA GLU A 253 3.64 9.78 13.38
C GLU A 253 2.73 9.58 12.16
N PRO A 254 2.49 8.32 11.73
CA PRO A 254 1.62 8.06 10.60
C PRO A 254 0.15 8.25 11.00
N ASN A 255 -0.62 8.79 10.07
CA ASN A 255 -2.07 8.69 10.01
C ASN A 255 -2.42 7.70 8.88
N ALA A 256 -2.66 6.45 9.25
CA ALA A 256 -2.88 5.35 8.31
C ALA A 256 -4.36 4.94 8.25
N ILE A 257 -4.93 4.92 7.04
CA ILE A 257 -6.31 4.53 6.77
C ILE A 257 -6.30 3.42 5.71
N LEU A 258 -6.68 2.22 6.11
CA LEU A 258 -6.82 1.06 5.23
C LEU A 258 -8.31 0.74 5.11
N THR A 259 -8.89 0.91 3.93
CA THR A 259 -10.33 0.72 3.71
C THR A 259 -10.65 -0.25 2.57
N ILE A 260 -11.56 -1.21 2.80
CA ILE A 260 -12.06 -2.14 1.76
C ILE A 260 -10.91 -2.95 1.12
N ASN A 261 -9.90 -3.34 1.89
CA ASN A 261 -8.78 -4.13 1.35
C ASN A 261 -8.93 -5.62 1.64
N THR A 262 -8.30 -6.42 0.79
CA THR A 262 -8.00 -7.83 1.09
C THR A 262 -6.52 -7.96 1.43
N ILE A 263 -6.19 -8.38 2.65
CA ILE A 263 -4.82 -8.65 3.11
C ILE A 263 -4.72 -10.14 3.37
N ALA A 264 -4.23 -10.90 2.39
CA ALA A 264 -4.29 -12.35 2.45
C ALA A 264 -2.99 -13.05 2.02
N LYS A 265 -2.73 -14.22 2.63
CA LYS A 265 -1.60 -15.09 2.29
C LYS A 265 -0.23 -14.43 2.40
N ASN A 266 -0.12 -13.32 3.12
CA ASN A 266 1.17 -12.71 3.42
C ASN A 266 1.88 -13.54 4.48
N ILE A 267 3.21 -13.56 4.42
CA ILE A 267 4.05 -14.39 5.27
C ILE A 267 5.04 -13.51 6.03
N ALA A 268 5.08 -13.69 7.33
CA ALA A 268 6.14 -13.22 8.21
C ALA A 268 6.63 -14.38 9.09
N ASP A 269 7.74 -14.16 9.78
CA ASP A 269 8.32 -15.10 10.71
C ASP A 269 7.29 -15.61 11.73
N LYS A 270 7.29 -16.92 12.00
CA LYS A 270 6.28 -17.57 12.86
C LYS A 270 6.54 -17.38 14.36
N ILE A 271 7.72 -16.86 14.74
CA ILE A 271 8.14 -16.71 16.14
C ILE A 271 7.99 -15.24 16.58
N ASN A 272 8.41 -14.30 15.73
CA ASN A 272 8.48 -12.87 16.05
C ASN A 272 7.87 -11.97 14.95
N GLY A 273 7.45 -12.54 13.82
CA GLY A 273 6.93 -11.78 12.68
C GLY A 273 5.49 -11.33 12.87
N SER A 274 5.15 -10.19 12.25
CA SER A 274 3.81 -9.62 12.27
C SER A 274 3.29 -9.31 10.86
N ILE A 275 1.97 -9.28 10.63
CA ILE A 275 1.44 -8.76 9.35
C ILE A 275 1.33 -7.24 9.43
N LEU A 276 0.61 -6.75 10.44
CA LEU A 276 0.50 -5.33 10.77
C LEU A 276 1.26 -5.07 12.06
N LYS A 277 2.35 -4.31 12.00
CA LYS A 277 3.09 -3.87 13.20
C LYS A 277 2.88 -2.39 13.44
N PHE A 278 2.21 -2.06 14.54
CA PHE A 278 1.91 -0.69 14.97
C PHE A 278 2.34 -0.53 16.44
N THR A 279 3.66 -0.47 16.65
CA THR A 279 4.27 -0.38 17.98
C THR A 279 5.42 0.63 17.96
N GLY A 280 5.63 1.31 19.07
CA GLY A 280 6.86 2.03 19.37
C GLY A 280 8.02 1.10 19.74
N ASP A 281 7.75 -0.18 19.97
CA ASP A 281 8.68 -1.20 20.50
C ASP A 281 9.16 -0.91 21.94
N ALA A 282 8.47 -0.02 22.67
CA ALA A 282 8.75 0.29 24.07
C ALA A 282 8.07 -0.70 25.01
N VAL A 283 8.74 -0.97 26.13
CA VAL A 283 8.10 -1.54 27.31
C VAL A 283 7.98 -0.43 28.37
N PRO A 284 6.75 -0.03 28.77
CA PRO A 284 6.56 0.99 29.80
C PRO A 284 7.33 0.66 31.09
N GLY A 285 8.08 1.63 31.61
CA GLY A 285 8.85 1.48 32.86
C GLY A 285 10.17 0.69 32.73
N SER A 286 10.54 0.24 31.53
CA SER A 286 11.81 -0.43 31.28
C SER A 286 12.90 0.52 30.80
N THR A 287 14.09 0.47 31.43
CA THR A 287 15.30 1.13 30.94
C THR A 287 16.06 0.30 29.90
N THR A 288 15.67 -0.97 29.71
CA THR A 288 16.36 -1.92 28.82
C THR A 288 15.74 -1.99 27.42
N ASN A 289 14.55 -1.40 27.22
CA ASN A 289 13.90 -1.33 25.90
C ASN A 289 13.28 0.07 25.64
N PRO A 290 14.11 1.06 25.24
CA PRO A 290 13.71 2.47 25.17
C PRO A 290 12.90 2.84 23.91
N SER A 291 12.51 1.88 23.09
CA SER A 291 12.10 2.20 21.72
C SER A 291 10.78 2.98 21.67
N THR A 292 10.78 4.09 20.95
CA THR A 292 9.61 4.96 20.74
C THR A 292 9.60 5.34 19.28
N ILE A 293 9.78 4.35 18.41
CA ILE A 293 9.82 4.59 16.97
C ILE A 293 8.47 5.07 16.42
N LEU A 294 7.42 5.00 17.23
CA LEU A 294 6.06 5.45 16.96
C LEU A 294 5.66 6.56 17.94
N SER A 295 5.00 7.60 17.43
CA SER A 295 4.45 8.71 18.20
C SER A 295 3.15 8.32 18.89
N GLY A 296 2.88 8.88 20.07
CA GLY A 296 1.58 8.77 20.73
C GLY A 296 0.43 9.43 19.95
N SER A 297 0.74 10.31 19.00
CA SER A 297 -0.22 10.97 18.12
C SER A 297 -0.50 10.18 16.83
N SER A 298 0.12 9.02 16.64
CA SER A 298 -0.09 8.18 15.46
C SER A 298 -1.51 7.60 15.45
N SER A 299 -2.04 7.31 14.26
CA SER A 299 -3.35 6.66 14.10
C SER A 299 -3.31 5.55 13.05
N LEU A 300 -4.01 4.45 13.34
CA LEU A 300 -4.30 3.39 12.40
C LEU A 300 -5.81 3.12 12.40
N ASN A 301 -6.46 3.37 11.26
CA ASN A 301 -7.86 3.06 11.01
C ASN A 301 -7.95 1.92 10.00
N LEU A 302 -8.51 0.80 10.44
CA LEU A 302 -8.87 -0.33 9.60
C LEU A 302 -10.38 -0.32 9.43
N GLN A 303 -10.87 -0.13 8.21
CA GLN A 303 -12.30 -0.14 7.90
C GLN A 303 -12.65 -1.14 6.78
N ASN A 304 -13.62 -2.02 7.01
CA ASN A 304 -14.12 -2.96 5.98
C ASN A 304 -13.02 -3.87 5.36
N ASN A 305 -11.96 -4.21 6.10
CA ASN A 305 -10.90 -5.05 5.55
C ASN A 305 -11.17 -6.55 5.81
N THR A 306 -10.71 -7.37 4.87
CA THR A 306 -10.64 -8.83 5.02
C THR A 306 -9.19 -9.26 5.20
N ILE A 307 -8.82 -9.69 6.41
CA ILE A 307 -7.44 -10.03 6.81
C ILE A 307 -7.36 -11.50 7.22
N VAL A 308 -7.08 -12.36 6.24
CA VAL A 308 -7.24 -13.82 6.35
C VAL A 308 -6.11 -14.60 5.70
N GLU A 309 -5.93 -15.86 6.08
CA GLU A 309 -4.94 -16.80 5.51
C GLU A 309 -3.48 -16.31 5.55
N ASN A 310 -3.15 -15.30 6.35
CA ASN A 310 -1.77 -14.84 6.52
C ASN A 310 -1.01 -15.76 7.48
N THR A 311 0.29 -15.94 7.28
CA THR A 311 1.15 -16.73 8.17
C THR A 311 2.11 -15.82 8.92
N ALA A 312 2.01 -15.73 10.24
CA ALA A 312 2.89 -14.91 11.09
C ALA A 312 2.76 -15.32 12.55
N HIS A 313 3.70 -14.92 13.43
CA HIS A 313 3.45 -15.07 14.87
C HIS A 313 2.20 -14.28 15.30
N THR A 314 2.05 -13.06 14.79
CA THR A 314 0.95 -12.15 15.13
C THR A 314 0.36 -11.52 13.86
N THR A 315 -0.96 -11.54 13.68
CA THR A 315 -1.56 -10.78 12.55
C THR A 315 -1.49 -9.28 12.82
N PHE A 316 -1.99 -8.80 13.96
CA PHE A 316 -1.90 -7.40 14.37
C PHE A 316 -1.16 -7.22 15.70
N LEU A 317 0.06 -6.69 15.64
CA LEU A 317 0.88 -6.36 16.81
C LEU A 317 0.70 -4.88 17.15
N TYR A 318 0.33 -4.60 18.40
CA TYR A 318 0.07 -3.24 18.87
C TYR A 318 0.62 -3.00 20.28
N ASP A 319 0.77 -1.73 20.66
CA ASP A 319 1.10 -1.30 22.03
C ASP A 319 0.12 -0.23 22.54
N SER A 320 0.50 0.55 23.56
CA SER A 320 -0.36 1.60 24.11
C SER A 320 -0.29 2.94 23.34
N LEU A 321 0.57 3.06 22.32
CA LEU A 321 0.83 4.33 21.63
C LEU A 321 -0.08 4.52 20.42
N GLY A 322 -0.63 5.72 20.28
CA GLY A 322 -1.47 6.05 19.15
C GLY A 322 -2.86 5.42 19.22
N ILE A 323 -3.72 5.88 18.30
CA ILE A 323 -5.10 5.44 18.16
C ILE A 323 -5.14 4.23 17.21
N LYS A 324 -5.87 3.18 17.59
CA LYS A 324 -6.16 2.03 16.75
C LYS A 324 -7.67 1.88 16.66
N GLU A 325 -8.20 2.01 15.46
CA GLU A 325 -9.62 1.94 15.21
C GLU A 325 -9.91 0.81 14.23
N LEU A 326 -10.65 -0.19 14.69
CA LEU A 326 -11.08 -1.32 13.87
C LEU A 326 -12.60 -1.24 13.71
N ARG A 327 -13.06 -1.00 12.49
CA ARG A 327 -14.48 -0.98 12.12
C ARG A 327 -14.80 -1.94 10.98
N PHE A 328 -15.80 -2.81 11.16
CA PHE A 328 -16.30 -3.70 10.10
C PHE A 328 -15.23 -4.62 9.47
N ASN A 329 -14.16 -4.95 10.20
CA ASN A 329 -13.11 -5.82 9.67
C ASN A 329 -13.39 -7.28 10.01
N LEU A 330 -12.90 -8.18 9.17
CA LEU A 330 -12.67 -9.57 9.50
C LEU A 330 -11.17 -9.78 9.70
N ILE A 331 -10.76 -10.17 10.93
CA ILE A 331 -9.39 -10.57 11.25
C ILE A 331 -9.43 -11.94 11.91
N GLY A 332 -9.06 -12.97 11.15
CA GLY A 332 -9.09 -14.35 11.60
C GLY A 332 -8.71 -15.32 10.50
N TYR A 333 -8.73 -16.61 10.80
CA TYR A 333 -8.32 -17.66 9.87
C TYR A 333 -6.92 -17.44 9.30
N ASN A 334 -6.03 -16.92 10.13
CA ASN A 334 -4.63 -16.76 9.77
C ASN A 334 -3.91 -18.07 10.15
N LEU A 335 -2.59 -18.09 10.13
CA LEU A 335 -1.76 -19.17 10.66
C LEU A 335 -0.70 -18.56 11.58
N GLY A 336 -0.96 -18.59 12.88
CA GLY A 336 -0.14 -17.93 13.88
C GLY A 336 -0.51 -18.23 15.32
N SER A 337 0.17 -17.54 16.25
CA SER A 337 -0.16 -17.62 17.68
C SER A 337 -1.30 -16.66 18.04
N TYR A 338 -1.34 -15.47 17.42
CA TYR A 338 -2.28 -14.41 17.78
C TYR A 338 -2.86 -13.72 16.54
N ALA A 339 -4.17 -13.47 16.54
CA ALA A 339 -4.78 -12.54 15.59
C ALA A 339 -4.46 -11.08 15.98
N CYS A 340 -4.45 -10.78 17.29
CA CYS A 340 -4.07 -9.48 17.83
C CYS A 340 -3.28 -9.71 19.11
N ARG A 341 -2.20 -8.95 19.30
CA ARG A 341 -1.34 -9.10 20.47
C ARG A 341 -0.85 -7.75 20.97
N TYR A 342 -1.00 -7.53 22.27
CA TYR A 342 -0.32 -6.45 22.95
C TYR A 342 1.16 -6.80 23.15
N LEU A 343 2.05 -5.89 22.78
CA LEU A 343 3.50 -6.11 22.76
C LEU A 343 4.05 -6.63 24.09
N VAL A 344 3.55 -6.10 25.22
CA VAL A 344 4.13 -6.30 26.56
C VAL A 344 3.57 -7.53 27.27
N GLY A 345 2.53 -8.17 26.73
CA GLY A 345 1.93 -9.36 27.33
C GLY A 345 0.41 -9.35 27.26
N PRO A 346 -0.29 -9.96 28.23
CA PRO A 346 -1.75 -10.01 28.27
C PRO A 346 -2.37 -8.61 28.24
N ALA A 347 -3.42 -8.44 27.43
CA ALA A 347 -4.06 -7.15 27.23
C ALA A 347 -5.19 -6.83 28.23
N ALA A 348 -5.70 -7.81 28.99
CA ALA A 348 -6.93 -7.67 29.79
C ALA A 348 -6.95 -6.42 30.69
N ASP A 349 -5.85 -6.19 31.42
CA ASP A 349 -5.72 -5.08 32.36
C ASP A 349 -5.18 -3.79 31.72
N LEU A 350 -4.86 -3.80 30.42
CA LEU A 350 -4.38 -2.62 29.72
C LEU A 350 -5.46 -1.52 29.73
N LYS A 351 -5.04 -0.30 30.05
CA LYS A 351 -5.89 0.90 30.06
C LYS A 351 -5.34 1.95 29.11
N ASN A 352 -6.23 2.82 28.62
CA ASN A 352 -5.89 3.95 27.77
C ASN A 352 -5.07 3.53 26.53
N SER A 353 -5.42 2.38 25.95
CA SER A 353 -4.70 1.76 24.84
C SER A 353 -4.89 2.47 23.48
N GLY A 354 -5.78 3.47 23.43
CA GLY A 354 -6.22 4.12 22.20
C GLY A 354 -7.01 3.20 21.27
N PHE A 355 -7.51 2.07 21.77
CA PHE A 355 -8.11 1.01 20.96
C PHE A 355 -9.64 1.13 20.93
N THR A 356 -10.23 1.22 19.74
CA THR A 356 -11.67 1.28 19.52
C THR A 356 -12.13 0.19 18.56
N LEU A 357 -13.24 -0.47 18.88
CA LEU A 357 -13.85 -1.53 18.09
C LEU A 357 -15.28 -1.14 17.67
N SER A 358 -15.66 -1.52 16.45
CA SER A 358 -17.05 -1.45 15.99
C SER A 358 -17.36 -2.50 14.93
N PHE A 359 -18.32 -3.39 15.17
CA PHE A 359 -18.85 -4.36 14.19
C PHE A 359 -17.80 -5.24 13.50
N ASN A 360 -16.73 -5.64 14.20
CA ASN A 360 -15.72 -6.54 13.63
C ASN A 360 -16.12 -8.01 13.78
N ALA A 361 -15.46 -8.88 13.01
CA ALA A 361 -15.43 -10.33 13.19
C ALA A 361 -14.01 -10.73 13.61
N LEU A 362 -13.83 -11.12 14.87
CA LEU A 362 -12.54 -11.39 15.50
C LEU A 362 -12.61 -12.70 16.29
N ASN A 363 -11.49 -13.41 16.40
CA ASN A 363 -11.40 -14.57 17.29
C ASN A 363 -11.14 -14.08 18.72
N LEU A 364 -12.14 -14.13 19.61
CA LEU A 364 -12.03 -13.55 20.96
C LEU A 364 -11.81 -14.60 22.06
N THR A 365 -12.32 -15.82 21.88
CA THR A 365 -12.34 -16.85 22.94
C THR A 365 -11.45 -18.06 22.66
N ASN A 366 -11.05 -18.33 21.41
CA ASN A 366 -10.14 -19.44 21.12
C ASN A 366 -8.72 -19.10 21.60
N ASN A 367 -8.02 -20.08 22.18
CA ASN A 367 -6.64 -19.91 22.59
C ASN A 367 -5.65 -19.93 21.39
N VAL A 368 -6.08 -20.47 20.24
CA VAL A 368 -5.31 -20.41 18.99
C VAL A 368 -5.79 -19.20 18.21
N GLU A 369 -4.86 -18.32 17.82
CA GLU A 369 -5.14 -17.08 17.08
C GLU A 369 -6.09 -16.13 17.79
N LYS A 370 -6.01 -16.08 19.12
CA LYS A 370 -6.76 -15.10 19.89
C LYS A 370 -6.41 -13.68 19.44
N CYS A 371 -7.42 -12.85 19.26
CA CYS A 371 -7.28 -11.41 19.24
C CYS A 371 -7.32 -10.92 20.69
N ASP A 372 -6.15 -10.90 21.33
CA ASP A 372 -6.03 -10.46 22.72
C ASP A 372 -6.14 -8.94 22.77
N LEU A 373 -7.19 -8.46 23.45
CA LEU A 373 -7.58 -7.05 23.46
C LEU A 373 -7.88 -6.57 24.89
N PRO A 374 -7.79 -5.26 25.15
CA PRO A 374 -8.13 -4.70 26.45
C PRO A 374 -9.59 -4.88 26.81
N THR A 375 -9.89 -5.20 28.07
CA THR A 375 -11.28 -5.33 28.53
C THR A 375 -12.07 -4.03 28.31
N GLU A 376 -11.41 -2.87 28.37
CA GLU A 376 -12.03 -1.57 28.08
C GLU A 376 -12.51 -1.43 26.61
N ALA A 377 -11.90 -2.13 25.66
CA ALA A 377 -12.30 -2.10 24.26
C ALA A 377 -13.46 -3.08 23.96
N LEU A 378 -13.64 -4.08 24.82
CA LEU A 378 -14.63 -5.17 24.67
C LEU A 378 -16.00 -4.84 25.29
N THR A 379 -16.41 -3.57 25.30
CA THR A 379 -17.74 -3.17 25.77
C THR A 379 -18.85 -3.74 24.88
N SER A 380 -20.01 -4.04 25.47
CA SER A 380 -21.16 -4.61 24.74
C SER A 380 -21.66 -3.74 23.57
N SER A 381 -21.38 -2.44 23.59
CA SER A 381 -21.74 -1.50 22.51
C SER A 381 -20.94 -1.68 21.22
N ASN A 382 -19.79 -2.35 21.25
CA ASN A 382 -18.93 -2.49 20.07
C ASN A 382 -19.50 -3.43 18.99
N LYS A 383 -20.44 -4.32 19.33
CA LYS A 383 -21.09 -5.28 18.41
C LYS A 383 -20.11 -6.16 17.60
N THR A 384 -18.91 -6.41 18.14
CA THR A 384 -17.94 -7.34 17.57
C THR A 384 -18.43 -8.77 17.76
N ILE A 385 -18.35 -9.57 16.70
CA ILE A 385 -18.75 -10.97 16.68
C ILE A 385 -17.52 -11.84 16.91
N ASP A 386 -17.65 -12.81 17.82
CA ASP A 386 -16.62 -13.83 18.05
C ASP A 386 -16.74 -14.96 17.01
N ILE A 387 -15.66 -15.22 16.27
CA ILE A 387 -15.60 -16.22 15.20
C ILE A 387 -14.82 -17.49 15.58
N ALA A 388 -14.42 -17.65 16.85
CA ALA A 388 -13.60 -18.75 17.36
C ALA A 388 -13.98 -20.17 16.87
N ASN A 389 -15.28 -20.43 16.64
CA ASN A 389 -15.83 -21.72 16.22
C ASN A 389 -16.67 -21.63 14.94
N ILE A 390 -16.54 -20.55 14.19
CA ILE A 390 -17.26 -20.34 12.93
C ILE A 390 -16.32 -20.76 11.79
N PRO A 391 -16.67 -21.72 10.92
CA PRO A 391 -15.79 -22.15 9.84
C PRO A 391 -15.63 -21.05 8.78
N PHE A 392 -14.45 -20.94 8.18
CA PHE A 392 -14.13 -19.95 7.14
C PHE A 392 -15.19 -19.90 6.04
N SER A 393 -15.59 -21.06 5.53
CA SER A 393 -16.57 -21.20 4.44
C SER A 393 -17.99 -20.74 4.77
N SER A 394 -18.29 -20.44 6.04
CA SER A 394 -19.59 -19.87 6.43
C SER A 394 -19.61 -18.33 6.44
N LEU A 395 -18.44 -17.69 6.45
CA LEU A 395 -18.29 -16.24 6.42
C LEU A 395 -17.80 -15.73 5.07
N LEU A 396 -16.90 -16.48 4.44
CA LEU A 396 -16.24 -16.12 3.21
C LEU A 396 -16.32 -17.26 2.21
N GLU A 397 -16.54 -16.90 0.95
CA GLU A 397 -16.36 -17.78 -0.19
C GLU A 397 -15.28 -17.18 -1.10
N PRO A 398 -14.38 -18.00 -1.67
CA PRO A 398 -13.54 -17.54 -2.76
C PRO A 398 -14.44 -17.07 -3.89
N GLN A 399 -14.14 -15.91 -4.47
CA GLN A 399 -14.83 -15.51 -5.70
C GLN A 399 -14.52 -16.57 -6.76
N SER A 400 -15.54 -17.29 -7.22
CA SER A 400 -15.39 -18.25 -8.32
C SER A 400 -14.92 -17.49 -9.56
N SER A 401 -13.83 -17.92 -10.18
CA SER A 401 -13.44 -17.45 -11.50
C SER A 401 -14.58 -17.73 -12.47
N ALA A 402 -15.20 -16.67 -13.00
CA ALA A 402 -16.17 -16.77 -14.10
C ALA A 402 -15.45 -17.11 -15.40
#